data_AF-A0A3S4TYL5-F1
#
_entry.id   AF-A0A3S4TYL5-F1
#
_cell.length_a   1.000
_cell.length_b   1.000
_cell.length_c   1.000
_cell.angle_alpha   90.00
_cell.angle_beta   90.00
_cell.angle_gamma   90.00
#
_symmetry.space_group_name_H-M   'P 1'
#
loop_
_entity.id
_entity.type
_entity.pdbx_description
1 polymer ?
#
loop_
_entity_poly.entity_id
_entity_poly.type
_entity_poly.pdbx_seq_one_letter_code
_entity_poly.pdbx_strand_id
1 'polypeptide(L)'
;MGAYSPAPVVTPEIHDRIMQEVIYPTVNGMAAEGNVYTGFLYAGLMIMPNGQPKVIEFNCRFGDPETQPIMLRLESDLVELCLKACEGKLDEVQSQWNPKASLGIVLAAEGYPGDYRKGDEIVGLPQSAVENEKVSWRV
;
A
#
# COMPACT_ATOMS: atom_id res chain seq x y z
N MET A 1 -5.38 11.40 10.34
CA MET A 1 -5.40 10.55 9.13
C MET A 1 -4.72 9.22 9.48
N GLY A 2 -5.01 8.12 8.78
CA GLY A 2 -4.39 6.83 9.05
C GLY A 2 -4.80 5.79 8.02
N ALA A 3 -4.21 4.60 8.10
CA ALA A 3 -4.52 3.47 7.23
C ALA A 3 -4.43 2.17 8.04
N TYR A 4 -5.11 1.11 7.58
CA TYR A 4 -5.03 -0.21 8.19
C TYR A 4 -5.00 -1.29 7.13
N SER A 5 -4.46 -2.45 7.49
CA SER A 5 -4.30 -3.58 6.57
C SER A 5 -4.38 -4.90 7.36
N PRO A 6 -5.13 -5.93 6.89
CA PRO A 6 -5.95 -5.94 5.68
C PRO A 6 -7.27 -5.18 5.86
N ALA A 7 -7.92 -4.80 4.76
CA ALA A 7 -9.23 -4.15 4.78
C ALA A 7 -10.36 -5.21 4.81
N PRO A 8 -11.18 -5.30 5.87
CA PRO A 8 -12.21 -6.35 6.00
C PRO A 8 -13.31 -6.29 4.92
N VAL A 9 -13.48 -5.15 4.26
CA VAL A 9 -14.41 -4.98 3.13
C VAL A 9 -14.00 -5.79 1.90
N VAL A 10 -12.72 -6.16 1.79
CA VAL A 10 -12.19 -6.95 0.67
C VAL A 10 -12.25 -8.44 1.04
N THR A 11 -13.40 -9.05 0.82
CA THR A 11 -13.56 -10.51 0.92
C THR A 11 -12.82 -11.22 -0.23
N PRO A 12 -12.60 -12.55 -0.18
CA PRO A 12 -12.00 -13.29 -1.28
C PRO A 12 -12.73 -13.08 -2.62
N GLU A 13 -14.06 -13.03 -2.59
CA GLU A 13 -14.87 -12.81 -3.80
C GLU A 13 -14.66 -11.41 -4.37
N ILE A 14 -14.56 -10.39 -3.51
CA ILE A 14 -14.28 -9.02 -3.93
C ILE A 14 -12.85 -8.89 -4.44
N HIS A 15 -11.88 -9.52 -3.78
CA HIS A 15 -10.49 -9.59 -4.23
C HIS A 15 -10.39 -10.16 -5.65
N ASP A 16 -11.04 -11.30 -5.90
CA ASP A 16 -10.99 -11.96 -7.20
C ASP A 16 -11.62 -11.09 -8.29
N ARG A 17 -12.72 -10.41 -7.98
CA ARG A 17 -13.33 -9.43 -8.90
C ARG A 17 -12.39 -8.26 -9.18
N ILE A 18 -11.70 -7.73 -8.17
CA ILE A 18 -10.72 -6.65 -8.36
C ILE A 18 -9.60 -7.13 -9.31
N MET A 19 -9.09 -8.34 -9.12
CA MET A 19 -8.04 -8.87 -9.98
C MET A 19 -8.52 -9.04 -11.42
N GLN A 20 -9.69 -9.66 -11.63
CA GLN A 20 -10.22 -9.98 -12.95
C GLN A 20 -10.81 -8.78 -13.71
N GLU A 21 -11.47 -7.86 -13.01
CA GLU A 21 -12.18 -6.72 -13.63
C GLU A 21 -11.31 -5.46 -13.70
N VAL A 22 -10.25 -5.35 -12.87
CA VAL A 22 -9.42 -4.14 -12.79
C VAL A 22 -7.95 -4.42 -13.07
N ILE A 23 -7.28 -5.23 -12.24
CA ILE A 23 -5.81 -5.33 -12.27
C ILE A 23 -5.31 -5.99 -13.56
N TYR A 24 -5.78 -7.21 -13.87
CA TYR A 24 -5.35 -7.92 -15.08
C TYR A 24 -5.71 -7.17 -16.37
N PRO A 25 -6.94 -6.66 -16.55
CA PRO A 25 -7.27 -5.86 -17.75
C PRO A 25 -6.37 -4.64 -17.91
N THR A 26 -6.01 -3.96 -16.80
CA THR A 26 -5.15 -2.78 -16.84
C THR A 26 -3.74 -3.13 -17.30
N VAL A 27 -3.08 -4.11 -16.67
CA VAL A 27 -1.70 -4.48 -17.03
C VAL A 27 -1.61 -5.14 -18.41
N ASN A 28 -2.59 -5.96 -18.78
CA ASN A 28 -2.64 -6.60 -20.10
C ASN A 28 -2.94 -5.60 -21.20
N GLY A 29 -3.84 -4.63 -20.96
CA GLY A 29 -4.13 -3.54 -21.90
C GLY A 29 -2.91 -2.68 -22.17
N MET A 30 -2.23 -2.23 -21.11
CA MET A 30 -0.98 -1.48 -21.24
C MET A 30 0.09 -2.26 -22.04
N ALA A 31 0.24 -3.57 -21.77
CA ALA A 31 1.16 -4.42 -22.53
C ALA A 31 0.76 -4.56 -24.01
N ALA A 32 -0.53 -4.70 -24.32
CA ALA A 32 -1.05 -4.78 -25.69
C ALA A 32 -0.81 -3.48 -26.49
N GLU A 33 -0.75 -2.34 -25.80
CA GLU A 33 -0.40 -1.04 -26.36
C GLU A 33 1.12 -0.78 -26.44
N GLY A 34 1.94 -1.78 -26.08
CA GLY A 34 3.40 -1.67 -26.07
C GLY A 34 4.00 -0.96 -24.85
N ASN A 35 3.19 -0.68 -23.83
CA ASN A 35 3.57 0.01 -22.60
C ASN A 35 3.62 -0.96 -21.42
N VAL A 36 4.55 -1.92 -21.43
CA VAL A 36 4.67 -2.90 -20.32
C VAL A 36 4.92 -2.17 -19.00
N TYR A 37 4.08 -2.43 -18.00
CA TYR A 37 4.18 -1.82 -16.68
C TYR A 37 4.97 -2.71 -15.72
N THR A 38 5.99 -2.14 -15.08
CA THR A 38 6.79 -2.81 -14.04
C THR A 38 6.94 -1.88 -12.84
N GLY A 39 6.50 -2.33 -11.68
CA GLY A 39 6.54 -1.56 -10.44
C GLY A 39 5.29 -1.75 -9.59
N PHE A 40 4.98 -0.77 -8.75
CA PHE A 40 3.80 -0.80 -7.89
C PHE A 40 2.61 -0.15 -8.62
N LEU A 41 1.61 -0.95 -8.99
CA LEU A 41 0.34 -0.44 -9.49
C LEU A 41 -0.64 -0.32 -8.32
N TYR A 42 -0.93 0.92 -7.92
CA TYR A 42 -1.94 1.21 -6.90
C TYR A 42 -3.26 1.54 -7.60
N ALA A 43 -4.33 0.86 -7.20
CA ALA A 43 -5.69 1.14 -7.66
C ALA A 43 -6.52 1.68 -6.48
N GLY A 44 -6.94 2.94 -6.56
CA GLY A 44 -7.91 3.52 -5.64
C GLY A 44 -9.31 3.05 -6.05
N LEU A 45 -9.97 2.27 -5.20
CA LEU A 45 -11.23 1.61 -5.52
C LEU A 45 -12.38 2.06 -4.62
N MET A 46 -13.56 2.20 -5.22
CA MET A 46 -14.83 2.24 -4.51
C MET A 46 -15.54 0.90 -4.68
N ILE A 47 -15.83 0.23 -3.57
CA ILE A 47 -16.62 -1.01 -3.58
C ILE A 47 -18.10 -0.64 -3.46
N MET A 48 -18.87 -0.93 -4.51
CA MET A 48 -20.31 -0.66 -4.56
C MET A 48 -21.08 -1.65 -3.66
N PRO A 49 -22.34 -1.35 -3.25
CA PRO A 49 -23.14 -2.25 -2.41
C PRO A 49 -23.36 -3.66 -2.98
N ASN A 50 -23.27 -3.83 -4.31
CA ASN A 50 -23.35 -5.11 -5.01
C ASN A 50 -21.98 -5.82 -5.16
N GLY A 51 -20.95 -5.35 -4.46
CA GLY A 51 -19.58 -5.86 -4.52
C GLY A 51 -18.82 -5.50 -5.79
N GLN A 52 -19.37 -4.68 -6.70
CA GLN A 52 -18.66 -4.26 -7.90
C GLN A 52 -17.56 -3.24 -7.55
N PRO A 53 -16.29 -3.48 -7.91
CA PRO A 53 -15.23 -2.48 -7.76
C PRO A 53 -15.34 -1.43 -8.87
N LYS A 54 -15.21 -0.16 -8.50
CA LYS A 54 -15.04 0.95 -9.44
C LYS A 54 -13.72 1.66 -9.19
N VAL A 55 -12.94 1.84 -10.24
CA VAL A 55 -11.68 2.61 -10.17
C VAL A 55 -12.00 4.09 -10.00
N ILE A 56 -11.42 4.69 -8.97
CA ILE A 56 -11.40 6.14 -8.76
C ILE A 56 -10.16 6.71 -9.45
N GLU A 57 -9.00 6.08 -9.19
CA GLU A 57 -7.70 6.53 -9.69
C GLU A 57 -6.68 5.40 -9.72
N PHE A 58 -5.61 5.60 -10.49
CA PHE A 58 -4.38 4.81 -10.43
C PHE A 58 -3.22 5.68 -9.95
N ASN A 59 -2.33 5.08 -9.17
CA ASN A 59 -1.04 5.66 -8.81
C ASN A 59 0.08 4.67 -9.17
N CYS A 60 1.25 5.20 -9.55
CA CYS A 60 2.38 4.38 -9.99
C CYS A 60 3.42 4.13 -8.89
N ARG A 61 2.97 4.14 -7.62
CA ARG A 61 3.82 4.09 -6.44
C ARG A 61 3.02 3.62 -5.24
N PHE A 62 3.74 3.35 -4.16
CA PHE A 62 3.19 3.07 -2.85
C PHE A 62 2.37 4.24 -2.27
N GLY A 63 1.24 3.91 -1.63
CA GLY A 63 0.37 4.86 -0.94
C GLY A 63 1.04 5.52 0.27
N ASP A 64 0.53 6.67 0.70
CA ASP A 64 0.88 7.24 1.99
C ASP A 64 -0.39 7.84 2.61
N PRO A 65 -0.86 7.33 3.76
CA PRO A 65 -0.17 6.47 4.73
C PRO A 65 -0.36 4.95 4.58
N GLU A 66 -0.78 4.42 3.43
CA GLU A 66 -1.09 2.99 3.29
C GLU A 66 0.14 2.06 3.36
N THR A 67 1.31 2.54 2.94
CA THR A 67 2.53 1.71 2.89
C THR A 67 2.97 1.24 4.26
N GLN A 68 2.84 2.09 5.27
CA GLN A 68 3.30 1.82 6.63
C GLN A 68 2.66 0.54 7.22
N PRO A 69 1.31 0.39 7.27
CA PRO A 69 0.69 -0.84 7.72
C PRO A 69 0.87 -2.01 6.73
N ILE A 70 0.88 -1.79 5.42
CA ILE A 70 1.14 -2.87 4.45
C ILE A 70 2.52 -3.49 4.70
N MET A 71 3.57 -2.68 4.76
CA MET A 71 4.94 -3.14 4.92
C MET A 71 5.21 -3.77 6.29
N LEU A 72 4.47 -3.38 7.34
CA LEU A 72 4.56 -4.04 8.64
C LEU A 72 4.13 -5.51 8.58
N ARG A 73 3.33 -5.88 7.57
CA ARG A 73 2.84 -7.25 7.36
C ARG A 73 3.67 -8.05 6.35
N LEU A 74 4.61 -7.43 5.62
CA LEU A 74 5.43 -8.16 4.65
C LEU A 74 6.47 -9.00 5.40
N GLU A 75 6.45 -10.31 5.19
CA GLU A 75 7.42 -11.24 5.77
C GLU A 75 8.57 -11.55 4.79
N SER A 76 8.31 -11.43 3.49
CA SER A 76 9.32 -11.58 2.44
C SER A 76 10.31 -10.42 2.38
N ASP A 77 11.47 -10.66 1.78
CA ASP A 77 12.44 -9.61 1.47
C ASP A 77 11.94 -8.72 0.32
N LEU A 78 11.64 -7.46 0.63
CA LEU A 78 11.21 -6.47 -0.36
C LEU A 78 12.28 -6.26 -1.46
N VAL A 79 13.56 -6.29 -1.10
CA VAL A 79 14.66 -6.05 -2.04
C VAL A 79 14.71 -7.18 -3.07
N GLU A 80 14.55 -8.43 -2.63
CA GLU A 80 14.48 -9.58 -3.53
C GLU A 80 13.29 -9.47 -4.50
N LEU A 81 12.10 -9.14 -4.00
CA LEU A 81 10.90 -8.95 -4.82
C LEU A 81 11.10 -7.86 -5.88
N CYS A 82 11.67 -6.71 -5.48
CA CYS A 82 11.97 -5.61 -6.39
C CYS A 82 13.02 -5.99 -7.43
N LEU A 83 14.08 -6.70 -7.04
CA LEU A 83 15.11 -7.16 -7.96
C LEU A 83 14.54 -8.13 -9.00
N LYS A 84 13.75 -9.12 -8.57
CA LYS A 84 13.05 -10.05 -9.45
C LYS A 84 12.09 -9.34 -10.40
N ALA A 85 11.38 -8.31 -9.94
CA ALA A 85 10.56 -7.47 -10.81
C ALA A 85 11.39 -6.75 -11.88
N CYS A 86 12.51 -6.13 -11.51
CA CYS A 86 13.41 -5.47 -12.46
C CYS A 86 14.03 -6.44 -13.48
N GLU A 87 14.23 -7.71 -13.09
CA GLU A 87 14.72 -8.77 -13.98
C GLU A 87 13.62 -9.39 -14.87
N GLY A 88 12.35 -9.01 -14.70
CA GLY A 88 11.22 -9.63 -15.41
C GLY A 88 10.93 -11.06 -14.96
N LYS A 89 11.28 -11.40 -13.71
CA LYS A 89 11.18 -12.74 -13.10
C LYS A 89 10.34 -12.73 -11.83
N LEU A 90 9.41 -11.78 -11.71
CA LEU A 90 8.57 -11.66 -10.51
C LEU A 90 7.67 -12.89 -10.32
N ASP A 91 7.35 -13.60 -11.40
CA ASP A 91 6.60 -14.86 -11.42
C ASP A 91 7.37 -16.05 -10.80
N GLU A 92 8.69 -15.95 -10.62
CA GLU A 92 9.51 -16.97 -9.95
C GLU A 92 9.44 -16.91 -8.42
N VAL A 93 8.84 -15.85 -7.85
CA VAL A 93 8.80 -15.61 -6.41
C VAL A 93 7.38 -15.29 -5.94
N GLN A 94 7.11 -15.58 -4.66
CA GLN A 94 5.82 -15.27 -4.04
C GLN A 94 6.02 -14.49 -2.75
N SER A 95 5.32 -13.37 -2.62
CA SER A 95 5.30 -12.58 -1.39
C SER A 95 4.51 -13.30 -0.29
N GLN A 96 5.09 -13.38 0.90
CA GLN A 96 4.47 -13.91 2.11
C GLN A 96 4.06 -12.75 3.03
N TRP A 97 2.87 -12.87 3.61
CA TRP A 97 2.22 -11.81 4.36
C TRP A 97 1.69 -12.31 5.69
N ASN A 98 1.97 -11.58 6.75
CA ASN A 98 1.40 -11.82 8.06
C ASN A 98 -0.12 -11.56 8.02
N PRO A 99 -0.96 -12.52 8.46
CA PRO A 99 -2.41 -12.36 8.44
C PRO A 99 -2.92 -11.38 9.52
N LYS A 100 -2.11 -11.06 10.54
CA LYS A 100 -2.49 -10.13 11.59
C LYS A 100 -2.74 -8.74 11.01
N ALA A 101 -3.73 -8.06 11.58
CA ALA A 101 -4.03 -6.68 11.23
C ALA A 101 -2.93 -5.73 11.74
N SER A 102 -2.74 -4.65 11.00
CA SER A 102 -1.83 -3.55 11.30
C SER A 102 -2.58 -2.22 11.12
N LEU A 103 -2.22 -1.22 11.93
CA LEU A 103 -2.85 0.10 11.93
C LEU A 103 -1.74 1.16 11.95
N GLY A 104 -1.82 2.10 11.02
CA GLY A 104 -0.98 3.29 10.97
C GLY A 104 -1.79 4.52 11.38
N ILE A 105 -1.24 5.30 12.31
CA ILE A 105 -1.81 6.57 12.79
C ILE A 105 -0.86 7.69 12.38
N VAL A 106 -1.39 8.69 11.67
CA VAL A 106 -0.64 9.90 11.33
C VAL A 106 -0.89 10.96 12.40
N LEU A 107 0.18 11.36 13.08
CA LEU A 107 0.23 12.57 13.89
C LEU A 107 0.63 13.73 12.98
N ALA A 108 -0.25 14.73 12.85
CA ALA A 108 -0.01 15.90 12.01
C ALA A 108 0.09 17.16 12.89
N ALA A 109 0.87 18.14 12.42
CA ALA A 109 0.95 19.44 13.08
C ALA A 109 -0.43 20.12 13.11
N GLU A 110 -0.68 20.85 14.20
CA GLU A 110 -1.90 21.64 14.34
C GLU A 110 -2.04 22.64 13.17
N GLY A 111 -3.19 22.62 12.50
CA GLY A 111 -3.47 23.44 11.31
C GLY A 111 -3.49 22.67 9.99
N TYR A 112 -2.95 21.45 9.94
CA TYR A 112 -3.03 20.60 8.75
C TYR A 112 -4.49 20.37 8.30
N PRO A 113 -4.82 20.42 6.99
CA PRO A 113 -3.93 20.55 5.82
C PRO A 113 -3.63 21.99 5.37
N GLY A 114 -4.02 23.00 6.16
CA GLY A 114 -3.76 24.42 5.87
C GLY A 114 -2.38 24.86 6.37
N ASP A 115 -2.30 26.11 6.85
CA ASP A 115 -1.07 26.63 7.45
C ASP A 115 -0.83 25.98 8.83
N TYR A 116 0.40 25.52 9.06
CA TYR A 116 0.80 24.90 10.31
C TYR A 116 2.18 25.39 10.75
N ARG A 117 2.42 25.32 12.07
CA ARG A 117 3.70 25.68 12.68
C ARG A 117 4.77 24.64 12.36
N LYS A 118 6.01 25.08 12.25
CA LYS A 118 7.19 24.25 11.99
C LYS A 118 8.21 24.44 13.10
N GLY A 119 9.05 23.42 13.32
CA GLY A 119 10.13 23.47 14.30
C GLY A 119 9.71 23.16 15.73
N ASP A 120 8.48 22.69 15.94
CA ASP A 120 8.06 22.19 17.24
C ASP A 120 8.90 20.96 17.62
N GLU A 121 9.38 20.93 18.87
CA GLU A 121 10.18 19.83 19.38
C GLU A 121 9.31 18.58 19.54
N ILE A 122 9.75 17.45 18.98
CA ILE A 122 9.10 16.15 19.16
C ILE A 122 9.79 15.41 20.30
N VAL A 123 9.08 15.26 21.42
CA VAL A 123 9.55 14.53 22.61
C VAL A 123 8.77 13.23 22.81
N GLY A 124 9.35 12.28 23.55
CA GLY A 124 8.65 11.03 23.94
C GLY A 124 8.67 9.92 22.89
N LEU A 125 9.51 10.02 21.86
CA LEU A 125 9.72 8.92 20.92
C LEU A 125 10.41 7.72 21.62
N PRO A 126 10.06 6.48 21.27
CA PRO A 126 10.75 5.30 21.79
C PRO A 126 12.26 5.37 21.50
N GLN A 127 13.08 5.10 22.51
CA GLN A 127 14.55 5.11 22.38
C GLN A 127 15.10 3.82 21.78
N SER A 128 14.29 2.76 21.76
CA SER A 128 14.62 1.45 21.20
C SER A 128 13.49 0.95 20.33
N ALA A 129 13.80 0.05 19.39
CA ALA A 129 12.78 -0.64 18.63
C ALA A 129 11.88 -1.45 19.57
N VAL A 130 10.57 -1.31 19.39
CA VAL A 130 9.56 -2.14 20.04
C VAL A 130 9.07 -3.16 19.00
N GLU A 131 8.92 -4.41 19.42
CA GLU A 131 8.45 -5.47 18.52
C GLU A 131 7.05 -5.15 18.00
N ASN A 132 6.84 -5.31 16.69
CA ASN A 132 5.58 -4.98 15.99
C ASN A 132 5.15 -3.50 16.01
N GLU A 133 6.02 -2.60 16.45
CA GLU A 133 5.79 -1.16 16.38
C GLU A 133 6.88 -0.48 15.55
N LYS A 134 6.47 0.49 14.73
CA LYS A 134 7.37 1.32 13.95
C LYS A 134 6.93 2.76 14.09
N VAL A 135 7.87 3.61 14.48
CA VAL A 135 7.68 5.06 14.46
C VAL A 135 8.54 5.60 13.32
N SER A 136 7.90 6.30 12.40
CA SER A 136 8.54 6.99 11.29
C SER A 136 8.06 8.42 11.27
N TRP A 137 8.98 9.37 11.11
CA TRP A 137 8.67 10.78 10.95
C TRP A 137 9.18 11.26 9.60
N ARG A 138 8.59 12.35 9.12
CA ARG A 138 9.01 13.04 7.91
C ARG A 138 9.35 14.47 8.28
N VAL A 139 10.45 14.96 7.73
CA VAL A 139 10.93 16.34 7.90
C VAL A 139 10.40 17.18 6.74
#